data_AF-A0A1A9RPF5-F1
#
_entry.id   AF-A0A1A9RPF5-F1
#
_cell.length_a   1.000
_cell.length_b   1.000
_cell.length_c   1.000
_cell.angle_alpha   90.00
_cell.angle_beta   90.00
_cell.angle_gamma   90.00
#
_symmetry.space_group_name_H-M   'P 1'
#
loop_
_entity.id
_entity.type
_entity.pdbx_description
1 polymer ?
#
loop_
_entity_poly.entity_id
_entity_poly.type
_entity_poly.pdbx_seq_one_letter_code
_entity_poly.pdbx_strand_id
1 'polypeptide(L)'
;MQALKLALILSAAALPLAAQAKQPARQTAGLPQFIRSINHDAPIKSGPFTIRRAAAQGGNILIDATINSQLLPLPPAAEREPTIQALQTLAEASWCEHPQFPALNQTRSLTTRYTISGETTPINLTIPAGRCAQIQSSQSPAQQEENGQIAALILLIPGMNQRLPLTEDNLTLQRVRFDHTARTMHKHLTLNDPELAKQPVAQIRAKLQAEARTLVCDDPLLAQSNRYYPTIHHFTLPGQSETFEATVTKNSCTEDAK
;
A
#
# COMPACT_ATOMS: atom_id res chain seq x y z
N MET A 1 -4.51 -22.43 7.48
CA MET A 1 -3.17 -21.82 7.35
C MET A 1 -2.99 -20.86 6.21
N GLN A 2 -3.41 -21.17 4.98
CA GLN A 2 -3.00 -20.31 3.85
C GLN A 2 -3.86 -19.06 3.66
N ALA A 3 -5.19 -19.10 3.85
CA ALA A 3 -6.08 -17.99 3.47
C ALA A 3 -6.07 -16.80 4.45
N LEU A 4 -6.10 -17.06 5.77
CA LEU A 4 -6.00 -16.00 6.79
C LEU A 4 -4.60 -15.40 6.78
N LYS A 5 -3.56 -16.24 6.69
CA LYS A 5 -2.19 -15.77 6.48
C LYS A 5 -2.08 -14.98 5.19
N LEU A 6 -2.64 -15.41 4.05
CA LEU A 6 -2.62 -14.62 2.81
C LEU A 6 -3.30 -13.27 2.99
N ALA A 7 -4.44 -13.20 3.67
CA ALA A 7 -5.12 -11.93 3.92
C ALA A 7 -4.33 -11.01 4.85
N LEU A 8 -3.62 -11.56 5.84
CA LEU A 8 -2.70 -10.80 6.68
C LEU A 8 -1.43 -10.40 5.91
N ILE A 9 -0.93 -11.23 5.01
CA ILE A 9 0.28 -11.04 4.18
C ILE A 9 0.04 -10.09 3.00
N LEU A 10 -1.17 -10.05 2.43
CA LEU A 10 -1.52 -9.17 1.30
C LEU A 10 -1.39 -7.68 1.68
N SER A 11 -1.17 -7.37 2.95
CA SER A 11 -0.77 -6.05 3.46
C SER A 11 0.74 -5.72 3.31
N ALA A 12 1.57 -6.68 2.89
CA ALA A 12 3.04 -6.61 2.89
C ALA A 12 3.69 -6.64 1.49
N ALA A 13 2.90 -6.81 0.41
CA ALA A 13 3.43 -6.88 -0.94
C ALA A 13 3.51 -5.49 -1.58
N ALA A 14 4.69 -4.87 -1.54
CA ALA A 14 5.00 -3.72 -2.37
C ALA A 14 5.03 -4.12 -3.86
N LEU A 15 4.34 -3.36 -4.70
CA LEU A 15 4.55 -3.37 -6.14
C LEU A 15 5.77 -2.51 -6.46
N PRO A 16 6.90 -3.06 -6.94
CA PRO A 16 7.96 -2.25 -7.51
C PRO A 16 7.62 -2.02 -8.99
N LEU A 17 6.86 -0.98 -9.29
CA LEU A 17 6.59 -0.56 -10.68
C LEU A 17 7.89 -0.13 -11.42
N ALA A 18 8.94 0.24 -10.68
CA ALA A 18 10.18 0.77 -11.26
C ALA A 18 11.30 -0.27 -11.51
N ALA A 19 11.17 -1.51 -11.01
CA ALA A 19 12.31 -2.45 -11.02
C ALA A 19 12.51 -3.24 -12.32
N GLN A 20 11.63 -3.13 -13.32
CA GLN A 20 11.68 -3.99 -14.51
C GLN A 20 12.28 -3.36 -15.77
N ALA A 21 12.64 -2.07 -15.75
CA ALA A 21 13.39 -1.47 -16.85
C ALA A 21 14.89 -1.78 -16.68
N LYS A 22 15.41 -2.78 -17.40
CA LYS A 22 16.86 -3.02 -17.58
C LYS A 22 17.53 -1.68 -17.89
N GLN A 23 18.45 -1.25 -17.02
CA GLN A 23 19.19 0.02 -17.13
C GLN A 23 19.87 0.15 -18.50
N PRO A 24 19.46 1.10 -19.36
CA PRO A 24 20.38 1.73 -20.29
C PRO A 24 21.12 2.85 -19.52
N ALA A 25 22.37 3.13 -19.89
CA ALA A 25 23.16 4.21 -19.33
C ALA A 25 22.34 5.51 -19.22
N ARG A 26 22.56 6.30 -18.14
CA ARG A 26 21.96 7.63 -17.92
C ARG A 26 22.10 8.51 -19.18
N GLN A 27 21.10 8.47 -20.04
CA GLN A 27 20.97 9.39 -21.16
C GLN A 27 20.07 10.52 -20.70
N THR A 28 20.57 11.76 -20.81
CA THR A 28 19.77 12.97 -20.67
C THR A 28 18.83 13.07 -21.87
N ALA A 29 17.77 12.25 -21.87
CA ALA A 29 16.80 12.20 -22.95
C ALA A 29 15.94 13.46 -22.89
N GLY A 30 15.94 14.26 -23.96
CA GLY A 30 14.97 15.35 -24.11
C GLY A 30 13.54 14.81 -24.20
N LEU A 31 12.55 15.67 -23.94
CA LEU A 31 11.13 15.29 -23.92
C LEU A 31 10.69 14.41 -25.12
N PRO A 32 11.06 14.70 -26.39
CA PRO A 32 10.68 13.84 -27.51
C PRO A 32 11.23 12.42 -27.43
N GLN A 33 12.46 12.24 -26.93
CA GLN A 33 13.07 10.92 -26.79
C GLN A 33 12.41 10.12 -25.66
N PHE A 34 12.11 10.78 -24.54
CA PHE A 34 11.38 10.15 -23.42
C PHE A 34 10.00 9.65 -23.85
N ILE A 35 9.22 10.48 -24.56
CA ILE A 35 7.89 10.10 -25.07
C ILE A 35 8.00 8.93 -26.06
N ARG A 36 8.97 8.98 -26.98
CA ARG A 36 9.21 7.87 -27.93
C ARG A 36 9.61 6.58 -27.21
N SER A 37 10.44 6.66 -26.18
CA SER A 37 10.86 5.50 -25.39
C SER A 37 9.66 4.81 -24.76
N ILE A 38 8.80 5.56 -24.05
CA ILE A 38 7.61 4.98 -23.42
C ILE A 38 6.66 4.37 -24.47
N ASN A 39 6.44 5.08 -25.58
CA ASN A 39 5.53 4.61 -26.63
C ASN A 39 6.07 3.40 -27.40
N HIS A 40 7.39 3.23 -27.49
CA HIS A 40 8.00 2.05 -28.10
C HIS A 40 7.67 0.77 -27.32
N ASP A 41 7.71 0.87 -25.99
CA ASP A 41 7.45 -0.26 -25.09
C ASP A 41 5.96 -0.43 -24.75
N ALA A 42 5.10 0.48 -25.21
CA ALA A 42 3.67 0.45 -24.92
C ALA A 42 2.94 -0.65 -25.72
N PRO A 43 1.96 -1.37 -25.11
CA PRO A 43 1.46 -1.17 -23.76
C PRO A 43 2.37 -1.77 -22.67
N ILE A 44 2.75 -0.94 -21.68
CA ILE A 44 3.58 -1.37 -20.55
C ILE A 44 2.64 -1.83 -19.43
N LYS A 45 2.71 -3.11 -19.05
CA LYS A 45 1.89 -3.68 -17.97
C LYS A 45 2.70 -3.78 -16.69
N SER A 46 2.11 -3.39 -15.56
CA SER A 46 2.70 -3.59 -14.25
C SER A 46 1.61 -3.66 -13.18
N GLY A 47 1.44 -4.87 -12.62
CA GLY A 47 0.36 -5.17 -11.68
C GLY A 47 -1.03 -4.79 -12.25
N PRO A 48 -1.84 -4.01 -11.52
CA PRO A 48 -3.16 -3.59 -11.99
C PRO A 48 -3.10 -2.45 -13.02
N PHE A 49 -1.93 -1.89 -13.32
CA PHE A 49 -1.78 -0.73 -14.20
C PHE A 49 -1.34 -1.15 -15.60
N THR A 50 -1.81 -0.42 -16.61
CA THR A 50 -1.27 -0.52 -17.96
C THR A 50 -1.12 0.86 -18.57
N ILE A 51 0.12 1.25 -18.87
CA ILE A 51 0.41 2.47 -19.63
C ILE A 51 0.17 2.16 -21.10
N ARG A 52 -0.71 2.94 -21.75
CA ARG A 52 -1.08 2.76 -23.15
C ARG A 52 -0.29 3.66 -24.08
N ARG A 53 -0.02 4.89 -23.65
CA ARG A 53 0.76 5.87 -24.41
C ARG A 53 1.25 7.01 -23.53
N ALA A 54 2.28 7.68 -24.02
CA ALA A 54 2.76 8.97 -23.54
C ALA A 54 2.61 10.03 -24.65
N ALA A 55 2.36 11.27 -24.26
CA ALA A 55 2.32 12.41 -25.17
C ALA A 55 2.92 13.66 -24.52
N ALA A 56 3.42 14.57 -25.35
CA ALA A 56 3.69 15.93 -24.92
C ALA A 56 2.41 16.77 -25.01
N GLN A 57 2.03 17.46 -23.94
CA GLN A 57 0.86 18.34 -23.89
C GLN A 57 1.24 19.66 -23.24
N GLY A 58 1.18 20.76 -24.00
CA GLY A 58 1.57 22.09 -23.49
C GLY A 58 3.01 22.14 -22.97
N GLY A 59 3.91 21.32 -23.54
CA GLY A 59 5.29 21.18 -23.06
C GLY A 59 5.46 20.28 -21.82
N ASN A 60 4.38 19.76 -21.23
CA ASN A 60 4.41 18.79 -20.14
C ASN A 60 4.17 17.36 -20.65
N ILE A 61 4.27 16.38 -19.75
CA ILE A 61 4.10 14.97 -20.08
C ILE A 61 2.68 14.53 -19.68
N LEU A 62 1.97 13.91 -20.61
CA LEU A 62 0.73 13.18 -20.35
C LEU A 62 0.99 11.67 -20.52
N ILE A 63 0.65 10.88 -19.51
CA ILE A 63 0.63 9.41 -19.58
C ILE A 63 -0.82 8.97 -19.56
N ASP A 64 -1.27 8.27 -20.59
CA ASP A 64 -2.57 7.61 -20.58
C ASP A 64 -2.41 6.17 -20.12
N ALA A 65 -3.13 5.82 -19.07
CA ALA A 65 -3.07 4.51 -18.46
C ALA A 65 -4.47 3.99 -18.09
N THR A 66 -4.55 2.69 -17.81
CA THR A 66 -5.75 2.02 -17.30
C THR A 66 -5.47 1.36 -15.97
N ILE A 67 -6.46 1.34 -15.07
CA ILE A 67 -6.46 0.50 -13.87
C ILE A 67 -7.42 -0.68 -14.12
N ASN A 68 -6.93 -1.90 -13.94
CA ASN A 68 -7.76 -3.08 -13.92
C ASN A 68 -8.43 -3.22 -12.54
N SER A 69 -9.72 -2.88 -12.47
CA SER A 69 -10.52 -2.92 -11.25
C SER A 69 -10.72 -4.32 -10.67
N GLN A 70 -10.50 -5.38 -11.46
CA GLN A 70 -10.52 -6.75 -10.94
C GLN A 70 -9.26 -7.08 -10.13
N LEU A 71 -8.12 -6.48 -10.49
CA LEU A 71 -6.85 -6.67 -9.81
C LEU A 71 -6.64 -5.66 -8.67
N LEU A 72 -7.19 -4.46 -8.82
CA LEU A 72 -7.21 -3.43 -7.80
C LEU A 72 -8.64 -2.92 -7.60
N PRO A 73 -9.42 -3.57 -6.70
CA PRO A 73 -10.76 -3.11 -6.38
C PRO A 73 -10.70 -1.72 -5.75
N LEU A 74 -11.23 -0.72 -6.44
CA LEU A 74 -11.27 0.65 -5.96
C LEU A 74 -12.56 0.86 -5.15
N PRO A 75 -12.51 1.60 -4.03
CA PRO A 75 -13.73 2.01 -3.34
C PRO A 75 -14.59 2.93 -4.22
N PRO A 76 -15.87 3.14 -3.88
CA PRO A 76 -16.72 4.11 -4.56
C PRO A 76 -16.04 5.49 -4.64
N ALA A 77 -16.35 6.26 -5.69
CA ALA A 77 -15.69 7.54 -5.94
C ALA A 77 -15.74 8.52 -4.74
N ALA A 78 -16.86 8.52 -3.98
CA ALA A 78 -17.05 9.36 -2.79
C ALA A 78 -16.08 9.04 -1.64
N GLU A 79 -15.51 7.83 -1.61
CA GLU A 79 -14.61 7.34 -0.54
C GLU A 79 -13.16 7.19 -1.03
N ARG A 80 -12.86 7.67 -2.24
CA ARG A 80 -11.62 7.33 -2.94
C ARG A 80 -10.44 8.24 -2.64
N GLU A 81 -10.63 9.31 -1.87
CA GLU A 81 -9.56 10.27 -1.57
C GLU A 81 -8.28 9.60 -0.99
N PRO A 82 -8.36 8.70 0.01
CA PRO A 82 -7.17 8.02 0.52
C PRO A 82 -6.50 7.10 -0.51
N THR A 83 -7.31 6.50 -1.39
CA THR A 83 -6.82 5.68 -2.51
C THR A 83 -6.08 6.52 -3.54
N ILE A 84 -6.60 7.70 -3.88
CA ILE A 84 -5.94 8.64 -4.80
C ILE A 84 -4.62 9.13 -4.20
N GLN A 85 -4.58 9.44 -2.90
CA GLN A 85 -3.36 9.85 -2.22
C GLN A 85 -2.31 8.73 -2.22
N ALA A 86 -2.71 7.48 -1.97
CA ALA A 86 -1.81 6.33 -2.04
C ALA A 86 -1.27 6.10 -3.46
N LEU A 87 -2.15 6.19 -4.48
CA LEU A 87 -1.73 6.14 -5.88
C LEU A 87 -0.74 7.26 -6.22
N GLN A 88 -0.96 8.48 -5.72
CA GLN A 88 -0.05 9.61 -5.92
C GLN A 88 1.33 9.33 -5.31
N THR A 89 1.39 8.82 -4.07
CA THR A 89 2.67 8.45 -3.42
C THR A 89 3.42 7.38 -4.21
N LEU A 90 2.74 6.34 -4.70
CA LEU A 90 3.37 5.30 -5.53
C LEU A 90 3.82 5.82 -6.90
N ALA A 91 3.03 6.70 -7.52
CA ALA A 91 3.40 7.34 -8.77
C ALA A 91 4.65 8.22 -8.59
N GLU A 92 4.72 9.00 -7.52
CA GLU A 92 5.89 9.81 -7.16
C GLU A 92 7.13 8.93 -6.96
N ALA A 93 7.03 7.88 -6.16
CA ALA A 93 8.13 6.95 -5.95
C ALA A 93 8.62 6.32 -7.27
N SER A 94 7.70 5.80 -8.09
CA SER A 94 8.07 5.12 -9.33
C SER A 94 8.66 6.06 -10.38
N TRP A 95 8.07 7.24 -10.59
CA TRP A 95 8.55 8.16 -11.62
C TRP A 95 9.82 8.87 -11.19
N CYS A 96 9.97 9.24 -9.92
CA CYS A 96 11.17 9.92 -9.44
C CYS A 96 12.40 9.01 -9.33
N GLU A 97 12.22 7.69 -9.41
CA GLU A 97 13.31 6.72 -9.58
C GLU A 97 13.57 6.34 -11.05
N HIS A 98 12.69 6.74 -11.98
CA HIS A 98 12.86 6.41 -13.40
C HIS A 98 14.15 7.02 -13.95
N PRO A 99 14.95 6.32 -14.78
CA PRO A 99 16.28 6.79 -15.19
C PRO A 99 16.32 8.15 -15.90
N GLN A 100 15.24 8.52 -16.59
CA GLN A 100 15.17 9.74 -17.42
C GLN A 100 14.25 10.84 -16.85
N PHE A 101 13.26 10.48 -16.03
CA PHE A 101 12.20 11.43 -15.67
C PHE A 101 12.65 12.52 -14.68
N PRO A 102 13.47 12.26 -13.64
CA PRO A 102 13.90 13.28 -12.69
C PRO A 102 14.58 14.50 -13.33
N ALA A 103 15.37 14.27 -14.39
CA ALA A 103 15.99 15.35 -15.16
C ALA A 103 14.94 16.21 -15.89
N LEU A 104 13.93 15.58 -16.50
CA LEU A 104 12.82 16.29 -17.15
C LEU A 104 11.93 17.00 -16.13
N ASN A 105 11.71 16.39 -14.97
CA ASN A 105 10.83 16.91 -13.94
C ASN A 105 11.32 18.26 -13.39
N GLN A 106 12.61 18.61 -13.52
CA GLN A 106 13.12 19.93 -13.13
C GLN A 106 12.32 21.09 -13.73
N THR A 107 11.79 20.93 -14.95
CA THR A 107 11.04 21.98 -15.66
C THR A 107 9.66 21.54 -16.13
N ARG A 108 9.36 20.23 -16.11
CA ARG A 108 8.14 19.66 -16.70
C ARG A 108 7.31 18.93 -15.65
N SER A 109 5.99 19.13 -15.68
CA SER A 109 5.10 18.26 -14.93
C SER A 109 4.81 16.97 -15.72
N LEU A 110 4.41 15.93 -14.99
CA LEU A 110 3.86 14.70 -15.55
C LEU A 110 2.48 14.47 -14.95
N THR A 111 1.48 14.31 -15.81
CA THR A 111 0.14 13.89 -15.41
C THR A 111 -0.12 12.49 -15.93
N THR A 112 -0.45 11.56 -15.04
CA THR A 112 -0.98 10.25 -15.41
C THR A 112 -2.49 10.28 -15.32
N ARG A 113 -3.16 10.01 -16.44
CA ARG A 113 -4.61 9.89 -16.56
C ARG A 113 -4.99 8.43 -16.59
N TYR A 114 -5.55 7.94 -15.49
CA TYR A 114 -6.05 6.58 -15.35
C TYR A 114 -7.52 6.49 -15.73
N THR A 115 -7.81 5.64 -16.71
CA THR A 115 -9.17 5.20 -17.03
C THR A 115 -9.49 3.91 -16.30
N ILE A 116 -10.71 3.79 -15.79
CA ILE A 116 -11.18 2.62 -15.03
C ILE A 116 -12.39 2.06 -15.77
N SER A 117 -12.41 0.74 -16.00
CA SER A 117 -13.52 0.11 -16.68
C SER A 117 -14.82 0.30 -15.89
N GLY A 118 -15.86 0.79 -16.55
CA GLY A 118 -17.16 1.07 -15.93
C GLY A 118 -17.28 2.46 -15.29
N GLU A 119 -16.25 3.29 -15.32
CA GLU A 119 -16.29 4.66 -14.81
C GLU A 119 -16.07 5.71 -15.91
N THR A 120 -16.82 6.81 -15.84
CA THR A 120 -16.75 7.89 -16.82
C THR A 120 -15.67 8.92 -16.51
N THR A 121 -15.35 9.10 -15.23
CA THR A 121 -14.40 10.13 -14.77
C THR A 121 -13.03 9.49 -14.51
N PRO A 122 -11.96 9.91 -15.20
CA PRO A 122 -10.63 9.36 -14.95
C PRO A 122 -10.05 9.86 -13.62
N ILE A 123 -9.12 9.10 -13.05
CA ILE A 123 -8.25 9.58 -11.98
C ILE A 123 -7.03 10.24 -12.60
N ASN A 124 -6.77 11.50 -12.24
CA ASN A 124 -5.58 12.22 -12.68
C ASN A 124 -4.62 12.38 -11.51
N LEU A 125 -3.40 11.88 -11.68
CA LEU A 125 -2.29 12.08 -10.75
C LEU A 125 -1.28 12.99 -11.41
N THR A 126 -0.83 14.04 -10.71
CA THR A 126 0.13 14.99 -11.27
C THR A 126 1.36 15.06 -10.39
N ILE A 127 2.52 14.90 -10.99
CA ILE A 127 3.82 15.18 -10.41
C ILE A 127 4.26 16.56 -10.94
N PRO A 128 4.20 17.63 -10.13
CA PRO A 128 4.58 18.97 -10.57
C PRO A 128 6.06 19.07 -10.95
N ALA A 129 6.43 20.09 -11.70
CA ALA A 129 7.83 20.38 -11.96
C ALA A 129 8.59 20.63 -10.62
N GLY A 130 9.82 20.13 -10.52
CA GLY A 130 10.67 20.21 -9.34
C GLY A 130 10.33 19.21 -8.22
N ARG A 131 9.23 18.47 -8.33
CA ARG A 131 8.73 17.59 -7.26
C ARG A 131 9.71 16.48 -6.88
N CYS A 132 10.39 15.85 -7.84
CA CYS A 132 11.35 14.79 -7.53
C CYS A 132 12.54 15.29 -6.72
N ALA A 133 13.07 16.47 -7.04
CA ALA A 133 14.13 17.10 -6.25
C ALA A 133 13.63 17.49 -4.85
N GLN A 134 12.39 17.99 -4.76
CA GLN A 134 11.75 18.29 -3.48
C GLN A 134 11.68 17.03 -2.59
N ILE A 135 11.20 15.90 -3.11
CA ILE A 135 11.12 14.64 -2.35
C ILE A 135 12.50 14.18 -1.90
N GLN A 136 13.50 14.18 -2.79
CA GLN A 136 14.86 13.78 -2.48
C GLN A 136 15.52 14.66 -1.40
N SER A 137 15.18 15.96 -1.39
CA SER A 137 15.70 16.90 -0.39
C SER A 137 14.96 16.86 0.97
N SER A 138 13.69 16.43 0.98
CA SER A 138 12.82 16.52 2.16
C SER A 138 12.57 15.19 2.86
N GLN A 139 12.89 14.07 2.22
CA GLN A 139 12.66 12.73 2.77
C GLN A 139 13.91 11.87 2.64
N SER A 140 14.30 11.20 3.73
CA SER A 140 15.34 10.17 3.67
C SER A 140 14.88 8.97 2.84
N PRO A 141 15.80 8.16 2.28
CA PRO A 141 15.44 6.94 1.57
C PRO A 141 14.53 6.00 2.39
N ALA A 142 14.79 5.87 3.70
CA ALA A 142 13.97 5.06 4.59
C ALA A 142 12.54 5.62 4.75
N GLN A 143 12.38 6.94 4.79
CA GLN A 143 11.05 7.57 4.83
C GLN A 143 10.27 7.38 3.53
N GLN A 144 10.97 7.45 2.39
CA GLN A 144 10.37 7.20 1.07
C GLN A 144 9.90 5.75 0.96
N GLU A 145 10.73 4.80 1.38
CA GLU A 145 10.37 3.38 1.45
C GLU A 145 9.14 3.17 2.34
N GLU A 146 9.15 3.69 3.58
CA GLU A 146 8.03 3.57 4.51
C GLU A 146 6.73 4.12 3.91
N ASN A 147 6.77 5.30 3.29
CA ASN A 147 5.62 5.91 2.65
C ASN A 147 5.11 5.07 1.47
N GLY A 148 6.02 4.48 0.68
CA GLY A 148 5.67 3.57 -0.40
C GLY A 148 4.98 2.30 0.10
N GLN A 149 5.49 1.70 1.18
CA GLN A 149 4.91 0.50 1.80
C GLN A 149 3.51 0.77 2.36
N ILE A 150 3.33 1.89 3.06
CA ILE A 150 2.01 2.29 3.58
C ILE A 150 1.03 2.60 2.45
N ALA A 151 1.49 3.27 1.38
CA ALA A 151 0.65 3.54 0.22
C ALA A 151 0.20 2.25 -0.47
N ALA A 152 1.11 1.30 -0.71
CA ALA A 152 0.78 0.00 -1.27
C ALA A 152 -0.26 -0.74 -0.40
N LEU A 153 -0.06 -0.73 0.92
CA LEU A 153 -1.00 -1.29 1.87
C LEU A 153 -2.41 -0.68 1.76
N ILE A 154 -2.51 0.65 1.73
CA ILE A 154 -3.79 1.38 1.64
C ILE A 154 -4.57 0.94 0.40
N LEU A 155 -3.88 0.70 -0.72
CA LEU A 155 -4.51 0.24 -1.96
C LEU A 155 -5.06 -1.19 -1.87
N LEU A 156 -4.50 -2.04 -1.01
CA LEU A 156 -4.86 -3.45 -0.91
C LEU A 156 -6.04 -3.67 0.06
N ILE A 157 -6.21 -2.80 1.06
CA ILE A 157 -7.25 -2.91 2.09
C ILE A 157 -8.68 -3.04 1.54
N PRO A 158 -9.14 -2.25 0.55
CA PRO A 158 -10.49 -2.41 0.01
C PRO A 158 -10.74 -3.81 -0.57
N GLY A 159 -9.80 -4.31 -1.38
CA GLY A 159 -9.88 -5.66 -1.96
C GLY A 159 -9.76 -6.76 -0.91
N MET A 160 -8.99 -6.55 0.16
CA MET A 160 -8.94 -7.45 1.31
C MET A 160 -10.28 -7.52 2.02
N ASN A 161 -10.87 -6.37 2.38
CA ASN A 161 -12.15 -6.30 3.09
C ASN A 161 -13.30 -6.92 2.30
N GLN A 162 -13.28 -6.88 0.97
CA GLN A 162 -14.27 -7.58 0.13
C GLN A 162 -14.23 -9.10 0.27
N ARG A 163 -13.12 -9.66 0.74
CA ARG A 163 -12.92 -11.11 0.93
C ARG A 163 -13.08 -11.54 2.39
N LEU A 164 -13.35 -10.60 3.30
CA LEU A 164 -13.61 -10.87 4.71
C LEU A 164 -15.12 -11.14 4.95
N PRO A 165 -15.49 -11.88 6.01
CA PRO A 165 -14.61 -12.44 7.04
C PRO A 165 -13.80 -13.65 6.58
N LEU A 166 -12.64 -13.85 7.19
CA LEU A 166 -11.83 -15.06 7.02
C LEU A 166 -11.59 -15.70 8.38
N THR A 167 -11.94 -16.98 8.49
CA THR A 167 -11.78 -17.77 9.72
C THR A 167 -10.68 -18.80 9.53
N GLU A 168 -9.84 -18.93 10.54
CA GLU A 168 -8.89 -20.02 10.68
C GLU A 168 -8.87 -20.48 12.14
N ASP A 169 -9.04 -21.78 12.35
CA ASP A 169 -9.21 -22.38 13.67
C ASP A 169 -10.27 -21.63 14.49
N ASN A 170 -9.88 -21.01 15.61
CA ASN A 170 -10.78 -20.21 16.44
C ASN A 170 -10.67 -18.70 16.20
N LEU A 171 -9.85 -18.24 15.26
CA LEU A 171 -9.63 -16.81 14.99
C LEU A 171 -10.30 -16.40 13.67
N THR A 172 -11.08 -15.33 13.70
CA THR A 172 -11.71 -14.76 12.51
C THR A 172 -11.30 -13.31 12.32
N LEU A 173 -10.71 -12.97 11.18
CA LEU A 173 -10.49 -11.60 10.75
C LEU A 173 -11.75 -11.06 10.09
N GLN A 174 -12.37 -10.09 10.74
CA GLN A 174 -13.63 -9.48 10.31
C GLN A 174 -13.40 -8.29 9.40
N ARG A 175 -12.40 -7.46 9.73
CA ARG A 175 -12.15 -6.20 9.02
C ARG A 175 -10.72 -5.73 9.21
N VAL A 176 -10.18 -5.06 8.19
CA VAL A 176 -8.92 -4.33 8.24
C VAL A 176 -9.16 -2.86 7.91
N ARG A 177 -8.45 -1.97 8.60
CA ARG A 177 -8.47 -0.52 8.39
C ARG A 177 -7.05 0.02 8.55
N PHE A 178 -6.70 1.05 7.79
CA PHE A 178 -5.53 1.86 8.10
C PHE A 178 -6.00 3.23 8.59
N ASP A 179 -5.49 3.68 9.74
CA ASP A 179 -5.66 5.05 10.21
C ASP A 179 -4.57 5.91 9.60
N HIS A 180 -4.95 6.82 8.70
CA HIS A 180 -4.00 7.65 7.96
C HIS A 180 -3.31 8.70 8.84
N THR A 181 -3.99 9.19 9.88
CA THR A 181 -3.47 10.23 10.76
C THR A 181 -2.51 9.63 11.78
N ALA A 182 -2.92 8.54 12.45
CA ALA A 182 -2.07 7.83 13.40
C ALA A 182 -1.01 6.96 12.71
N ARG A 183 -1.15 6.70 11.40
CA ARG A 183 -0.35 5.76 10.60
C ARG A 183 -0.35 4.36 11.22
N THR A 184 -1.53 3.89 11.62
CA THR A 184 -1.71 2.65 12.39
C THR A 184 -2.60 1.67 11.64
N MET A 185 -2.16 0.42 11.57
CA MET A 185 -2.98 -0.69 11.09
C MET A 185 -3.97 -1.13 12.17
N HIS A 186 -5.24 -1.25 11.82
CA HIS A 186 -6.28 -1.80 12.70
C HIS A 186 -6.83 -3.09 12.11
N LYS A 187 -6.83 -4.16 12.91
CA LYS A 187 -7.39 -5.46 12.55
C LYS A 187 -8.47 -5.84 13.55
N HIS A 188 -9.70 -6.02 13.08
CA HIS A 188 -10.83 -6.45 13.90
C HIS A 188 -10.96 -7.97 13.83
N LEU A 189 -10.83 -8.60 14.98
CA LEU A 189 -10.74 -10.04 15.13
C LEU A 189 -11.81 -10.56 16.08
N THR A 190 -12.31 -11.75 15.80
CA THR A 190 -13.09 -12.55 16.75
C THR A 190 -12.28 -13.76 17.12
N LEU A 191 -11.98 -13.93 18.41
CA LEU A 191 -11.32 -15.12 18.93
C LEU A 191 -12.36 -15.96 19.68
N ASN A 192 -12.76 -17.08 19.08
CA ASN A 192 -13.72 -18.01 19.64
C ASN A 192 -13.07 -18.90 20.72
N ASP A 193 -12.81 -18.32 21.89
CA ASP A 193 -12.26 -19.01 23.06
C ASP A 193 -13.18 -18.77 24.28
N PRO A 194 -14.21 -19.62 24.49
CA PRO A 194 -15.14 -19.49 25.61
C PRO A 194 -14.49 -19.64 26.98
N GLU A 195 -13.38 -20.35 27.09
CA GLU A 195 -12.67 -20.53 28.36
C GLU A 195 -11.85 -19.29 28.72
N LEU A 196 -11.23 -18.65 27.72
CA LEU A 196 -10.62 -17.34 27.89
C LEU A 196 -11.67 -16.28 28.27
N ALA A 197 -12.85 -16.32 27.65
CA ALA A 197 -13.92 -15.35 27.92
C ALA A 197 -14.42 -15.36 29.38
N LYS A 198 -14.17 -16.44 30.13
CA LYS A 198 -14.51 -16.57 31.56
C LYS A 198 -13.39 -16.09 32.50
N GLN A 199 -12.20 -15.79 31.98
CA GLN A 199 -11.05 -15.39 32.80
C GLN A 199 -11.19 -13.94 33.30
N PRO A 200 -10.45 -13.56 34.36
CA PRO A 200 -10.34 -12.17 34.76
C PRO A 200 -9.82 -11.28 33.62
N VAL A 201 -10.36 -10.06 33.50
CA VAL A 201 -10.01 -9.09 32.44
C VAL A 201 -8.50 -8.88 32.27
N ALA A 202 -7.74 -8.84 33.37
CA ALA A 202 -6.29 -8.71 33.32
C ALA A 202 -5.60 -9.89 32.61
N GLN A 203 -6.07 -11.11 32.86
CA GLN A 203 -5.54 -12.32 32.21
C GLN A 203 -5.94 -12.37 30.73
N ILE A 204 -7.16 -11.94 30.40
CA ILE A 204 -7.63 -11.79 29.01
C ILE A 204 -6.69 -10.85 28.25
N ARG A 205 -6.46 -9.64 28.77
CA ARG A 205 -5.56 -8.65 28.14
C ARG A 205 -4.14 -9.19 27.95
N ALA A 206 -3.58 -9.86 28.97
CA ALA A 206 -2.25 -10.45 28.86
C ALA A 206 -2.16 -11.51 27.75
N LYS A 207 -3.15 -12.43 27.68
CA LYS A 207 -3.18 -13.47 26.65
C LYS A 207 -3.36 -12.87 25.24
N LEU A 208 -4.29 -11.93 25.08
CA LEU A 208 -4.53 -11.29 23.78
C LEU A 208 -3.36 -10.41 23.31
N GLN A 209 -2.62 -9.81 24.24
CA GLN A 209 -1.39 -9.08 23.91
C GLN A 209 -0.29 -10.03 23.41
N ALA A 210 -0.14 -11.21 24.01
CA ALA A 210 0.77 -12.24 23.52
C ALA A 210 0.34 -12.76 22.14
N GLU A 211 -0.95 -13.07 21.98
CA GLU A 211 -1.53 -13.51 20.71
C GLU A 211 -1.31 -12.48 19.58
N ALA A 212 -1.57 -11.21 19.86
CA ALA A 212 -1.31 -10.11 18.92
C ALA A 212 0.15 -10.07 18.45
N ARG A 213 1.10 -10.29 19.36
CA ARG A 213 2.53 -10.32 19.04
C ARG A 213 2.85 -11.53 18.15
N THR A 214 2.40 -12.72 18.51
CA THR A 214 2.54 -13.95 17.69
C THR A 214 1.97 -13.74 16.28
N LEU A 215 0.76 -13.18 16.15
CA LEU A 215 0.11 -12.94 14.86
C LEU A 215 0.89 -12.01 13.94
N VAL A 216 1.74 -11.12 14.46
CA VAL A 216 2.52 -10.17 13.65
C VAL A 216 3.97 -10.60 13.49
N CYS A 217 4.60 -11.10 14.56
CA CYS A 217 6.04 -11.32 14.59
C CYS A 217 6.45 -12.72 14.11
N ASP A 218 5.58 -13.73 14.20
CA ASP A 218 5.93 -15.10 13.79
C ASP A 218 5.79 -15.32 12.28
N ASP A 219 5.08 -14.43 11.58
CA ASP A 219 5.00 -14.43 10.12
C ASP A 219 6.06 -13.47 9.54
N PRO A 220 7.00 -13.95 8.69
CA PRO A 220 8.10 -13.12 8.19
C PRO A 220 7.65 -11.87 7.42
N LEU A 221 6.52 -11.94 6.71
CA LEU A 221 6.05 -10.82 5.89
C LEU A 221 5.37 -9.77 6.77
N LEU A 222 4.61 -10.20 7.79
CA LEU A 222 4.04 -9.30 8.79
C LEU A 222 5.10 -8.68 9.70
N ALA A 223 6.12 -9.45 10.08
CA ALA A 223 7.25 -8.95 10.85
C ALA A 223 8.05 -7.91 10.06
N GLN A 224 8.20 -8.10 8.74
CA GLN A 224 8.77 -7.09 7.85
C GLN A 224 7.88 -5.83 7.82
N SER A 225 6.57 -5.98 7.66
CA SER A 225 5.64 -4.84 7.66
C SER A 225 5.62 -4.05 8.97
N ASN A 226 5.84 -4.70 10.11
CA ASN A 226 5.92 -4.04 11.42
C ASN A 226 7.03 -2.98 11.50
N ARG A 227 8.00 -3.00 10.58
CA ARG A 227 9.02 -1.94 10.47
C ARG A 227 8.46 -0.60 10.03
N TYR A 228 7.30 -0.59 9.37
CA TYR A 228 6.74 0.62 8.76
C TYR A 228 5.60 1.24 9.58
N TYR A 229 4.80 0.43 10.28
CA TYR A 229 3.65 0.91 11.06
C TYR A 229 3.33 0.00 12.26
N PRO A 230 2.78 0.55 13.36
CA PRO A 230 2.21 -0.24 14.44
C PRO A 230 0.90 -0.91 14.00
N THR A 231 0.52 -1.99 14.70
CA THR A 231 -0.77 -2.68 14.51
C THR A 231 -1.55 -2.74 15.82
N ILE A 232 -2.81 -2.32 15.79
CA ILE A 232 -3.78 -2.50 16.88
C ILE A 232 -4.75 -3.59 16.47
N HIS A 233 -4.82 -4.65 17.28
CA HIS A 233 -5.80 -5.70 17.15
C HIS A 233 -6.97 -5.42 18.08
N HIS A 234 -8.17 -5.44 17.50
CA HIS A 234 -9.44 -5.28 18.19
C HIS A 234 -10.09 -6.66 18.33
N PHE A 235 -9.91 -7.31 19.48
CA PHE A 235 -10.42 -8.65 19.73
C PHE A 235 -11.82 -8.62 20.36
N THR A 236 -12.72 -9.40 19.78
CA THR A 236 -14.02 -9.75 20.35
C THR A 236 -13.99 -11.20 20.82
N LEU A 237 -14.58 -11.47 21.99
CA LEU A 237 -14.70 -12.82 22.57
C LEU A 237 -16.18 -13.23 22.68
N PRO A 238 -16.51 -14.53 22.60
CA PRO A 238 -17.86 -15.02 22.78
C PRO A 238 -18.46 -14.57 24.12
N GLY A 239 -19.69 -14.04 24.09
CA GLY A 239 -20.41 -13.61 25.29
C GLY A 239 -19.88 -12.34 25.96
N GLN A 240 -18.84 -11.71 25.41
CA GLN A 240 -18.31 -10.43 25.88
C GLN A 240 -18.84 -9.29 25.00
N SER A 241 -19.38 -8.25 25.63
CA SER A 241 -19.82 -7.03 24.93
C SER A 241 -18.68 -6.07 24.64
N GLU A 242 -17.58 -6.17 25.41
CA GLU A 242 -16.41 -5.31 25.26
C GLU A 242 -15.44 -5.86 24.21
N THR A 243 -14.77 -4.95 23.51
CA THR A 243 -13.62 -5.25 22.65
C THR A 243 -12.35 -5.05 23.45
N PHE A 244 -11.41 -5.99 23.31
CA PHE A 244 -10.09 -5.92 23.93
C PHE A 244 -9.08 -5.47 22.89
N GLU A 245 -8.35 -4.39 23.19
CA GLU A 245 -7.28 -3.90 22.32
C GLU A 245 -5.93 -4.49 22.72
N ALA A 246 -5.15 -4.89 21.71
CA ALA A 246 -3.76 -5.31 21.86
C ALA A 246 -2.90 -4.65 20.78
N THR A 247 -1.80 -4.04 21.21
CA THR A 247 -0.97 -3.20 20.34
C THR A 247 0.38 -3.84 20.11
N VAL A 248 0.74 -4.03 18.84
CA VAL A 248 2.10 -4.37 18.41
C VAL A 248 2.75 -3.08 17.93
N THR A 249 3.69 -2.56 18.70
CA THR A 249 4.39 -1.31 18.38
C THR A 249 5.27 -1.50 17.14
N LYS A 250 5.49 -0.41 16.40
CA LYS A 250 6.39 -0.39 15.25
C LYS A 250 7.81 -0.82 15.68
N ASN A 251 8.49 -1.60 14.84
CA ASN A 251 9.84 -2.15 15.08
C ASN A 251 9.98 -3.11 16.29
N SER A 252 8.88 -3.62 16.85
CA SER A 252 8.97 -4.51 18.04
C SER A 252 9.22 -5.98 17.71
N CYS A 253 9.01 -6.41 16.46
CA CYS A 253 9.29 -7.78 16.03
C CYS A 253 10.78 -8.06 15.74
N THR A 254 11.62 -7.02 15.67
CA THR A 254 13.06 -7.15 15.43
C THR A 254 13.89 -7.32 16.70
N GLU A 255 13.28 -7.20 17.89
CA GLU A 255 13.97 -7.23 19.18
C GLU A 255 14.28 -8.65 19.70
N ASP A 256 13.71 -9.70 19.09
CA ASP A 256 13.88 -11.10 19.53
C ASP A 256 14.97 -11.87 18.74
N ALA A 257 15.71 -11.20 17.86
CA ALA A 257 16.93 -11.76 17.24
C ALA A 257 18.17 -11.38 18.08
N LYS A 258 18.31 -12.00 19.25
CA LYS A 258 19.57 -12.05 20.01
C LYS A 258 20.04 -13.48 20.16
#